data_AF-A0A971XKZ0-F1
#
_entry.id   AF-A0A971XKZ0-F1
#
_cell.length_a   1.000
_cell.length_b   1.000
_cell.length_c   1.000
_cell.angle_alpha   90.00
_cell.angle_beta   90.00
_cell.angle_gamma   90.00
#
_symmetry.space_group_name_H-M   'P 1'
#
loop_
_entity.id
_entity.type
_entity.pdbx_description
1 polymer ?
#
loop_
_entity_poly.entity_id
_entity_poly.type
_entity_poly.pdbx_seq_one_letter_code
_entity_poly.pdbx_strand_id
1 'polypeptide(L)'
;MNRFNQPIDLSTFDQEYTVIYLEPSFDALSNSAVYSRHDELNHLFNEAGCAFLYLPQLLDDPCCTRELLAYHHPRLGEKVSDITANRLYDILIKEYTHYLRGPSLIAIDSDSKELLHLIKIDPEQASDFLQELTDRIDEREKESVL
;
A
#
# COMPACT_ATOMS: atom_id res chain seq x y z
N MET A 1 -13.57 -12.54 25.26
CA MET A 1 -13.90 -11.40 24.38
C MET A 1 -12.93 -11.43 23.21
N ASN A 2 -13.43 -11.69 21.99
CA ASN A 2 -12.61 -11.79 20.78
C ASN A 2 -12.06 -10.41 20.39
N ARG A 3 -10.76 -10.18 20.58
CA ARG A 3 -10.07 -8.95 20.14
C ARG A 3 -9.98 -8.82 18.60
N PHE A 4 -10.41 -9.84 17.87
CA PHE A 4 -10.35 -9.90 16.40
C PHE A 4 -11.45 -9.11 15.68
N ASN A 5 -12.53 -8.72 16.37
CA ASN A 5 -13.70 -8.06 15.74
C ASN A 5 -13.74 -6.53 15.88
N GLN A 6 -12.67 -5.88 16.34
CA GLN A 6 -12.66 -4.41 16.32
C GLN A 6 -12.45 -3.92 14.88
N PRO A 7 -13.31 -3.05 14.34
CA PRO A 7 -13.09 -2.46 13.01
C PRO A 7 -11.73 -1.75 12.98
N ILE A 8 -10.98 -1.91 11.88
CA ILE A 8 -9.77 -1.11 11.68
C ILE A 8 -10.21 0.34 11.51
N ASP A 9 -9.54 1.24 12.21
CA ASP A 9 -9.82 2.66 12.14
C ASP A 9 -8.82 3.34 11.19
N LEU A 10 -9.22 3.48 9.92
CA LEU A 10 -8.44 4.20 8.91
C LEU A 10 -8.57 5.72 9.08
N SER A 11 -9.47 6.21 9.95
CA SER A 11 -9.55 7.64 10.26
C SER A 11 -8.26 8.19 10.87
N THR A 12 -7.38 7.30 11.37
CA THR A 12 -6.02 7.63 11.83
C THR A 12 -5.17 8.34 10.76
N PHE A 13 -5.52 8.20 9.48
CA PHE A 13 -4.78 8.79 8.35
C PHE A 13 -5.30 10.16 7.91
N ASP A 14 -6.34 10.70 8.55
CA ASP A 14 -6.89 12.05 8.35
C ASP A 14 -7.24 12.42 6.87
N GLN A 15 -7.35 11.43 5.96
CA GLN A 15 -7.59 11.58 4.52
C GLN A 15 -8.81 10.78 4.08
N GLU A 16 -9.59 11.30 3.12
CA GLU A 16 -10.82 10.67 2.58
C GLU A 16 -10.51 9.33 1.90
N TYR A 17 -9.36 9.25 1.24
CA TYR A 17 -8.92 8.06 0.51
C TYR A 17 -7.58 7.55 1.04
N THR A 18 -7.41 6.24 1.01
CA THR A 18 -6.15 5.58 1.36
C THR A 18 -5.69 4.71 0.20
N VAL A 19 -4.47 4.93 -0.29
CA VAL A 19 -3.79 4.08 -1.26
C VAL A 19 -2.82 3.16 -0.52
N ILE A 20 -2.93 1.86 -0.75
CA ILE A 20 -2.15 0.84 -0.06
C ILE A 20 -1.38 0.03 -1.09
N TYR A 21 -0.06 -0.01 -0.94
CA TYR A 21 0.77 -1.00 -1.61
C TYR A 21 0.74 -2.31 -0.83
N LEU A 22 0.41 -3.40 -1.52
CA LEU A 22 0.30 -4.72 -0.91
C LEU A 22 0.86 -5.82 -1.82
N GLU A 23 1.36 -6.89 -1.21
CA GLU A 23 1.89 -8.05 -1.91
C GLU A 23 1.28 -9.34 -1.32
N PRO A 24 0.59 -10.18 -2.11
CA PRO A 24 0.11 -11.49 -1.63
C PRO A 24 1.22 -12.57 -1.60
N SER A 25 2.38 -12.28 -2.22
CA SER A 25 3.54 -13.17 -2.31
C SER A 25 4.81 -12.34 -2.48
N PHE A 26 5.97 -12.88 -2.11
CA PHE A 26 7.26 -12.20 -2.22
C PHE A 26 7.57 -11.74 -3.66
N ASP A 27 7.75 -10.43 -3.86
CA ASP A 27 8.20 -9.84 -5.13
C ASP A 27 9.26 -8.75 -4.91
N ALA A 28 10.54 -9.12 -4.98
CA ALA A 28 11.65 -8.20 -4.68
C ALA A 28 11.75 -7.00 -5.66
N LEU A 29 11.36 -7.19 -6.92
CA LEU A 29 11.49 -6.13 -7.95
C LEU A 29 10.49 -5.02 -7.71
N SER A 30 9.22 -5.38 -7.56
CA SER A 30 8.14 -4.42 -7.29
C SER A 30 8.33 -3.76 -5.93
N ASN A 31 8.67 -4.55 -4.91
CA ASN A 31 8.94 -4.05 -3.56
C ASN A 31 10.03 -2.98 -3.56
N SER A 32 11.17 -3.27 -4.21
CA SER A 32 12.28 -2.34 -4.33
C SER A 32 11.92 -1.08 -5.13
N ALA A 33 11.16 -1.24 -6.22
CA ALA A 33 10.71 -0.12 -7.05
C ALA A 33 9.78 0.84 -6.28
N VAL A 34 8.84 0.31 -5.49
CA VAL A 34 7.95 1.10 -4.63
C VAL A 34 8.73 1.70 -3.46
N TYR A 35 9.56 0.90 -2.79
CA TYR A 35 10.34 1.35 -1.63
C TYR A 35 11.30 2.49 -1.95
N SER A 36 12.03 2.39 -3.06
CA SER A 36 12.98 3.43 -3.50
C SER A 36 12.31 4.78 -3.78
N ARG A 37 11.01 4.79 -4.07
CA ARG A 37 10.18 5.97 -4.32
C ARG A 37 9.18 6.25 -3.19
N HIS A 38 9.31 5.59 -2.05
CA HIS A 38 8.31 5.67 -0.97
C HIS A 38 8.00 7.11 -0.57
N ASP A 39 9.04 7.93 -0.35
CA ASP A 39 8.88 9.30 0.15
C ASP A 39 8.24 10.21 -0.91
N GLU A 40 8.58 9.99 -2.19
CA GLU A 40 7.97 10.68 -3.33
C GLU A 40 6.50 10.30 -3.49
N LEU A 41 6.19 9.00 -3.51
CA LEU A 41 4.80 8.51 -3.58
C LEU A 41 3.97 9.02 -2.40
N ASN A 42 4.52 8.96 -1.19
CA ASN A 42 3.84 9.46 0.00
C ASN A 42 3.58 10.96 -0.09
N HIS A 43 4.54 11.75 -0.60
CA HIS A 43 4.33 13.18 -0.81
C HIS A 43 3.21 13.45 -1.83
N LEU A 44 3.29 12.82 -3.00
CA LEU A 44 2.34 13.00 -4.10
C LEU A 44 0.91 12.59 -3.72
N PHE A 45 0.74 11.44 -3.08
CA PHE A 45 -0.58 11.01 -2.64
C PHE A 45 -1.14 11.95 -1.57
N ASN A 46 -0.32 12.41 -0.62
CA ASN A 46 -0.78 13.35 0.39
C ASN A 46 -1.23 14.69 -0.21
N GLU A 47 -0.52 15.19 -1.23
CA GLU A 47 -0.94 16.39 -1.97
C GLU A 47 -2.26 16.15 -2.72
N ALA A 48 -2.44 14.96 -3.31
CA ALA A 48 -3.67 14.53 -3.95
C ALA A 48 -4.82 14.17 -2.97
N GLY A 49 -4.69 14.46 -1.67
CA GLY A 49 -5.72 14.18 -0.67
C GLY A 49 -5.89 12.71 -0.32
N CYS A 50 -4.84 11.91 -0.50
CA CYS A 50 -4.81 10.47 -0.24
C CYS A 50 -3.71 10.13 0.77
N ALA A 51 -4.00 9.24 1.72
CA ALA A 51 -2.95 8.63 2.52
C ALA A 51 -2.24 7.53 1.71
N PHE A 52 -0.92 7.40 1.82
CA PHE A 52 -0.18 6.28 1.21
C PHE A 52 0.36 5.34 2.28
N LEU A 53 0.03 4.05 2.16
CA LEU A 53 0.47 3.00 3.08
C LEU A 53 1.30 1.97 2.34
N TYR A 54 2.52 1.74 2.84
CA TYR A 54 3.41 0.71 2.34
C TYR A 54 3.26 -0.54 3.20
N LEU A 55 2.60 -1.58 2.70
CA LEU A 55 2.26 -2.80 3.45
C LEU A 55 2.64 -4.09 2.70
N PRO A 56 3.93 -4.31 2.38
CA PRO A 56 4.39 -5.59 1.86
C PRO A 56 4.56 -6.57 3.02
N GLN A 57 3.46 -7.08 3.55
CA GLN A 57 3.50 -8.10 4.58
C GLN A 57 3.45 -9.49 3.92
N LEU A 58 4.22 -10.44 4.41
CA LEU A 58 4.18 -11.83 3.94
C LEU A 58 3.58 -12.67 5.08
N LEU A 59 2.41 -13.28 4.87
CA LEU A 59 1.64 -13.98 5.91
C LEU A 59 2.17 -15.38 6.25
N ASP A 60 2.74 -16.08 5.27
CA ASP A 60 3.27 -17.42 5.43
C ASP A 60 4.77 -17.42 5.10
N ASP A 61 5.62 -17.78 6.07
CA ASP A 61 6.52 -18.96 6.01
C ASP A 61 7.82 -18.79 6.87
N PRO A 62 8.36 -19.87 7.49
CA PRO A 62 9.33 -19.88 8.59
C PRO A 62 10.80 -19.89 8.13
N CYS A 63 11.10 -19.58 6.87
CA CYS A 63 12.47 -19.65 6.36
C CYS A 63 13.14 -18.28 6.38
N CYS A 64 14.03 -18.10 7.36
CA CYS A 64 14.99 -17.01 7.47
C CYS A 64 15.99 -16.99 6.30
N THR A 65 15.56 -16.65 5.08
CA THR A 65 16.48 -16.34 3.98
C THR A 65 16.99 -14.91 4.15
N ARG A 66 18.25 -14.66 3.76
CA ARG A 66 18.85 -13.32 3.81
C ARG A 66 18.07 -12.27 3.01
N GLU A 67 17.38 -12.72 1.96
CA GLU A 67 16.56 -11.88 1.08
C GLU A 67 15.31 -11.37 1.80
N LEU A 68 14.68 -12.19 2.65
CA LEU A 68 13.56 -11.79 3.50
C LEU A 68 13.98 -10.82 4.62
N LEU A 69 15.20 -10.96 5.15
CA LEU A 69 15.74 -10.01 6.14
C LEU A 69 16.02 -8.62 5.54
N ALA A 70 16.26 -8.55 4.24
CA ALA A 70 16.42 -7.30 3.51
C ALA A 70 15.11 -6.75 2.94
N TYR A 71 14.02 -7.53 3.04
CA TYR A 71 12.72 -7.18 2.50
C TYR A 71 12.11 -6.07 3.35
N HIS A 72 11.66 -5.00 2.68
CA HIS A 72 11.30 -3.78 3.37
C HIS A 72 10.03 -3.97 4.18
N HIS A 73 10.09 -3.68 5.49
CA HIS A 73 8.96 -3.80 6.40
C HIS A 73 7.88 -2.74 6.14
N PRO A 74 6.63 -2.97 6.62
CA PRO A 74 5.57 -2.00 6.52
C PRO A 74 5.97 -0.61 7.02
N ARG A 75 5.59 0.43 6.28
CA ARG A 75 5.71 1.83 6.69
C ARG A 75 4.31 2.43 6.69
N LEU A 76 3.74 2.50 7.89
CA LEU A 76 2.37 2.98 8.12
C LEU A 76 2.35 4.33 8.87
N GLY A 77 3.49 5.02 8.93
CA GLY A 77 3.69 6.24 9.72
C GLY A 77 3.82 5.96 11.23
N GLU A 78 4.31 6.94 11.99
CA GLU A 78 4.58 6.80 13.43
C GLU A 78 3.33 6.50 14.29
N LYS A 79 2.13 6.77 13.74
CA LYS A 79 0.86 6.64 14.46
C LYS A 79 0.26 5.23 14.42
N VAL A 80 0.81 4.31 13.63
CA VAL A 80 0.21 2.98 13.41
C VAL A 80 1.06 1.90 14.07
N SER A 81 0.46 1.19 15.03
CA SER A 81 1.12 0.07 15.70
C SER A 81 1.24 -1.15 14.78
N ASP A 82 2.27 -1.99 14.99
CA ASP A 82 2.44 -3.27 14.28
C ASP A 82 1.22 -4.20 14.40
N ILE A 83 0.52 -4.13 15.54
CA ILE A 83 -0.74 -4.88 15.76
C ILE A 83 -1.83 -4.39 14.81
N THR A 84 -1.91 -3.08 14.57
CA THR A 84 -2.84 -2.48 13.62
C THR A 84 -2.46 -2.84 12.18
N ALA A 85 -1.16 -2.82 11.86
CA ALA A 85 -0.61 -3.21 10.55
C ALA A 85 -1.02 -4.63 10.15
N ASN A 86 -0.75 -5.60 11.04
CA ASN A 86 -1.06 -7.01 10.80
C ASN A 86 -2.55 -7.25 10.60
N ARG A 87 -3.39 -6.57 11.40
CA ARG A 87 -4.85 -6.69 11.28
C ARG A 87 -5.38 -6.05 9.99
N LEU A 88 -4.81 -4.92 9.58
CA LEU A 88 -5.09 -4.30 8.29
C LEU A 88 -4.76 -5.27 7.16
N TYR A 89 -3.58 -5.87 7.19
CA TYR A 89 -3.18 -6.84 6.19
C TYR A 89 -4.11 -8.07 6.16
N ASP A 90 -4.43 -8.68 7.30
CA ASP A 90 -5.33 -9.83 7.39
C ASP A 90 -6.69 -9.55 6.74
N ILE A 91 -7.24 -8.36 6.99
CA ILE A 91 -8.54 -7.95 6.43
C ILE A 91 -8.43 -7.72 4.92
N LEU A 92 -7.43 -6.96 4.48
CA LEU A 92 -7.23 -6.66 3.06
C LEU A 92 -6.92 -7.91 2.24
N ILE A 93 -6.07 -8.81 2.74
CA ILE A 93 -5.83 -10.10 2.12
C ILE A 93 -7.12 -10.90 2.09
N LYS A 94 -7.82 -11.06 3.20
CA LYS A 94 -9.03 -11.89 3.20
C LYS A 94 -10.12 -11.38 2.24
N GLU A 95 -10.29 -10.07 2.15
CA GLU A 95 -11.29 -9.44 1.28
C GLU A 95 -10.86 -9.42 -0.18
N TYR A 96 -9.58 -9.17 -0.45
CA TYR A 96 -9.10 -8.88 -1.81
C TYR A 96 -8.20 -9.95 -2.44
N THR A 97 -7.80 -11.00 -1.71
CA THR A 97 -6.89 -12.06 -2.22
C THR A 97 -7.39 -12.71 -3.51
N HIS A 98 -8.70 -12.84 -3.69
CA HIS A 98 -9.25 -13.40 -4.93
C HIS A 98 -8.92 -12.55 -6.18
N TYR A 99 -8.66 -11.26 -5.99
CA TYR A 99 -8.28 -10.30 -7.03
C TYR A 99 -6.77 -10.09 -7.12
N LEU A 100 -6.07 -10.25 -6.00
CA LEU A 100 -4.63 -10.06 -5.85
C LEU A 100 -3.88 -11.31 -6.32
N ARG A 101 -3.28 -11.21 -7.51
CA ARG A 101 -2.41 -12.27 -8.07
C ARG A 101 -0.94 -11.88 -8.08
N GLY A 102 -0.60 -10.75 -7.44
CA GLY A 102 0.73 -10.15 -7.45
C GLY A 102 0.73 -8.78 -6.78
N PRO A 103 1.89 -8.10 -6.75
CA PRO A 103 2.05 -6.75 -6.17
C PRO A 103 1.01 -5.79 -6.75
N SER A 104 0.35 -5.03 -5.88
CA SER A 104 -0.75 -4.16 -6.28
C SER A 104 -0.82 -2.89 -5.44
N LEU A 105 -1.32 -1.82 -6.07
CA LEU A 105 -1.83 -0.63 -5.38
C LEU A 105 -3.35 -0.76 -5.30
N ILE A 106 -3.92 -0.64 -4.10
CA ILE A 106 -5.36 -0.55 -3.90
C ILE A 106 -5.71 0.83 -3.37
N ALA A 107 -6.78 1.43 -3.90
CA ALA A 107 -7.37 2.64 -3.34
C ALA A 107 -8.66 2.25 -2.63
N ILE A 108 -8.77 2.64 -1.37
CA ILE A 108 -9.94 2.42 -0.53
C ILE A 108 -10.46 3.76 -0.01
N ASP A 109 -11.77 3.85 0.13
CA ASP A 109 -12.42 4.94 0.85
C ASP A 109 -12.21 4.74 2.35
N SER A 110 -11.66 5.74 3.04
CA SER A 110 -11.22 5.60 4.44
C SER A 110 -12.40 5.40 5.41
N ASP A 111 -13.58 5.93 5.08
CA ASP A 111 -14.77 5.88 5.93
C ASP A 111 -15.56 4.58 5.73
N SER A 112 -15.92 4.30 4.47
CA SER A 112 -16.72 3.14 4.08
C SER A 112 -15.90 1.85 3.98
N LYS A 113 -14.57 1.97 3.81
CA LYS A 113 -13.63 0.85 3.58
C LYS A 113 -13.92 0.09 2.30
N GLU A 114 -14.66 0.69 1.38
CA GLU A 114 -14.93 0.10 0.07
C GLU A 114 -13.70 0.22 -0.83
N LEU A 115 -13.42 -0.85 -1.58
CA LEU A 115 -12.42 -0.83 -2.63
C LEU A 115 -12.93 0.01 -3.80
N LEU A 116 -12.22 1.11 -4.07
CA LEU A 116 -12.50 1.97 -5.21
C LEU A 116 -11.76 1.48 -6.45
N HIS A 117 -10.46 1.21 -6.30
CA HIS A 117 -9.60 0.81 -7.41
C HIS A 117 -8.55 -0.21 -6.99
N LEU A 118 -8.20 -1.10 -7.91
CA LEU A 118 -7.09 -2.04 -7.79
C LEU A 118 -6.25 -1.96 -9.04
N ILE A 119 -4.98 -1.62 -8.87
CA ILE A 119 -3.98 -1.54 -9.94
C ILE A 119 -2.93 -2.60 -9.70
N LYS A 120 -2.81 -3.53 -10.64
CA LYS A 120 -1.79 -4.58 -10.60
C LYS A 120 -0.47 -4.01 -11.11
N ILE A 121 0.60 -4.28 -10.40
CA ILE A 121 1.95 -3.94 -10.83
C ILE A 121 2.51 -5.18 -11.55
N ASP A 122 2.94 -4.99 -12.79
CA ASP A 122 3.79 -5.97 -13.47
C ASP A 122 5.22 -5.80 -12.92
N PRO A 123 5.81 -6.84 -12.29
CA PRO A 123 7.13 -6.73 -11.67
C PRO A 123 8.23 -6.29 -12.64
N GLU A 124 8.15 -6.69 -13.91
CA GLU A 124 9.16 -6.33 -14.91
C GLU A 124 9.07 -4.85 -15.34
N GLN A 125 7.91 -4.23 -15.12
CA GLN A 125 7.61 -2.85 -15.51
C GLN A 125 7.42 -1.92 -14.30
N ALA A 126 7.63 -2.41 -13.08
CA ALA A 126 7.28 -1.69 -11.86
C ALA A 126 7.90 -0.29 -11.78
N SER A 127 9.17 -0.15 -12.18
CA SER A 127 9.85 1.16 -12.17
C SER A 127 9.25 2.13 -13.18
N ASP A 128 8.99 1.69 -14.41
CA ASP A 128 8.46 2.53 -15.48
C ASP A 128 7.01 2.92 -15.18
N PHE A 129 6.22 1.96 -14.68
CA PHE A 129 4.85 2.19 -14.23
C PHE A 129 4.78 3.24 -13.11
N LEU A 130 5.64 3.13 -12.10
CA LEU A 130 5.65 4.09 -10.98
C LEU A 130 6.12 5.48 -11.43
N GLN A 131 7.04 5.55 -12.40
CA GLN A 131 7.42 6.82 -13.00
C GLN A 131 6.24 7.45 -13.73
N GLU A 132 5.54 6.71 -14.59
CA GLU A 132 4.37 7.21 -15.30
C GLU A 132 3.26 7.66 -14.33
N LEU A 133 3.02 6.89 -13.27
CA LEU A 133 2.06 7.25 -12.23
C LEU A 133 2.42 8.57 -11.55
N THR A 134 3.71 8.74 -11.22
CA THR A 134 4.24 9.96 -10.59
C THR A 134 4.06 11.17 -11.51
N ASP A 135 4.48 11.04 -12.77
CA ASP A 135 4.37 12.10 -13.77
C ASP A 135 2.91 12.55 -13.95
N ARG A 136 1.97 11.59 -13.98
CA ARG A 136 0.53 11.88 -14.13
C ARG A 136 -0.12 12.56 -12.93
N ILE A 137 0.36 12.29 -11.71
CA ILE A 137 -0.14 12.97 -10.52
C ILE A 137 0.37 14.42 -10.52
N ASP A 138 1.66 14.62 -10.81
CA ASP A 138 2.28 15.96 -10.89
C ASP A 138 1.68 16.82 -12.03
N GLU A 139 1.31 16.24 -13.17
CA GLU A 139 0.63 16.95 -14.26
C GLU A 139 -0.77 17.45 -13.88
N ARG A 140 -1.56 16.67 -13.14
CA ARG A 140 -2.91 17.07 -12.70
C ARG A 140 -2.89 18.24 -11.72
N GLU A 141 -1.85 18.33 -10.89
CA GLU A 141 -1.64 19.48 -10.00
C GLU A 141 -1.39 20.75 -10.82
N LYS A 142 -0.55 20.67 -11.85
CA LYS A 142 -0.27 21.83 -12.74
C LYS A 142 -1.53 22.32 -13.45
N GLU A 143 -2.44 21.43 -13.81
CA GLU A 143 -3.73 21.80 -14.43
C GLU A 143 -4.73 22.39 -13.42
N SER A 144 -4.67 22.00 -12.15
CA SER A 144 -5.59 22.51 -11.11
C SER A 144 -5.23 23.92 -10.61
N VAL A 145 -4.03 24.41 -10.93
CA VAL A 145 -3.49 25.73 -10.53
C VAL A 145 -3.67 26.82 -11.62
N LEU A 146 -4.02 26.43 -12.86
CA LEU A 146 -4.21 27.34 -14.02
C LEU A 146 -5.69 27.72 -14.24
#